data_AF-A0A530R9T1-F1
#
_entry.id   AF-A0A530R9T1-F1
#
_cell.length_a   1.000
_cell.length_b   1.000
_cell.length_c   1.000
_cell.angle_alpha   90.00
_cell.angle_beta   90.00
_cell.angle_gamma   90.00
#
_symmetry.space_group_name_H-M   'P 1'
#
loop_
_entity.id
_entity.type
_entity.pdbx_description
1 polymer ?
#
loop_
_entity_poly.entity_id
_entity_poly.type
_entity_poly.pdbx_seq_one_letter_code
_entity_poly.pdbx_strand_id
1 'polypeptide(L)'
;MTGDGHADDILAGLTHHGRLADGAGLHVDVLKLQHHGSEHNLHRAFARRITADHYLICANGKDKNPDLRVLEVLLDSRLGVADKLSPNAEAGQPFTIWLNCSTHYLDKQQAAYIAKKGTRSTELDKNIAHMKAVEALLAEAKQHNPDRLKLKSLKASPLELEV
;
A
#
# COMPACT_ATOMS: atom_id res chain seq x y z
N MET A 1 -12.71 -4.59 1.88
CA MET A 1 -12.18 -3.92 0.68
C MET A 1 -12.63 -2.47 0.70
N THR A 2 -11.72 -1.51 0.60
CA THR A 2 -12.02 -0.08 0.81
C THR A 2 -12.35 0.70 -0.46
N GLY A 3 -12.00 0.15 -1.63
CA GLY A 3 -12.20 0.84 -2.91
C GLY A 3 -11.49 2.21 -2.92
N ASP A 4 -12.22 3.24 -3.34
CA ASP A 4 -11.77 4.63 -3.34
C ASP A 4 -12.33 5.43 -2.15
N GLY A 5 -12.88 4.76 -1.13
CA GLY A 5 -13.46 5.44 0.03
C GLY A 5 -12.45 6.31 0.76
N HIS A 6 -12.87 7.47 1.24
CA HIS A 6 -12.06 8.28 2.14
C HIS A 6 -11.98 7.59 3.51
N ALA A 7 -10.88 7.82 4.23
CA ALA A 7 -10.68 7.26 5.57
C ALA A 7 -11.83 7.58 6.54
N ASP A 8 -12.35 8.81 6.52
CA ASP A 8 -13.47 9.22 7.37
C ASP A 8 -14.76 8.45 7.07
N ASP A 9 -15.09 8.23 5.79
CA ASP A 9 -16.28 7.48 5.38
C ASP A 9 -16.21 6.02 5.86
N ILE A 10 -15.02 5.42 5.75
CA ILE A 10 -14.79 4.04 6.18
C ILE A 10 -14.93 3.94 7.70
N LEU A 11 -14.34 4.87 8.46
CA LEU A 11 -14.46 4.89 9.92
C LEU A 11 -15.91 5.13 10.35
N ALA A 12 -16.61 6.07 9.72
CA ALA A 12 -18.01 6.35 9.99
C ALA A 12 -18.89 5.12 9.71
N GLY A 13 -18.68 4.43 8.58
CA GLY A 13 -19.40 3.20 8.25
C GLY A 13 -19.12 2.07 9.25
N LEU A 14 -17.86 1.85 9.63
CA LEU A 14 -17.49 0.83 10.62
C LEU A 14 -18.12 1.12 11.99
N THR A 15 -18.09 2.37 12.45
CA THR A 15 -18.73 2.77 13.71
C THR A 15 -20.26 2.63 13.63
N HIS A 16 -20.88 3.07 12.55
CA HIS A 16 -22.32 2.95 12.34
C HIS A 16 -22.79 1.48 12.42
N HIS A 17 -21.99 0.55 11.92
CA HIS A 17 -22.27 -0.89 11.98
C HIS A 17 -21.76 -1.58 13.24
N GLY A 18 -21.33 -0.84 14.26
CA GLY A 18 -20.85 -1.40 15.53
C GLY A 18 -19.58 -2.24 15.40
N ARG A 19 -18.82 -2.09 14.30
CA ARG A 19 -17.54 -2.77 14.06
C ARG A 19 -16.35 -2.02 14.66
N LEU A 20 -16.57 -0.77 15.03
CA LEU A 20 -15.56 0.09 15.62
C LEU A 20 -16.17 0.88 16.79
N ALA A 21 -15.86 0.47 18.02
CA ALA A 21 -16.24 1.22 19.21
C ALA A 21 -15.41 2.50 19.35
N ASP A 22 -15.90 3.46 20.13
CA ASP A 22 -15.19 4.71 20.41
C ASP A 22 -13.83 4.45 21.07
N GLY A 23 -12.79 5.08 20.53
CA GLY A 23 -11.40 4.90 20.99
C GLY A 23 -10.75 3.55 20.63
N ALA A 24 -11.53 2.51 20.32
CA ALA A 24 -11.01 1.21 19.91
C ALA A 24 -10.57 1.22 18.44
N GLY A 25 -9.52 0.46 18.13
CA GLY A 25 -9.16 0.14 16.76
C GLY A 25 -9.69 -1.22 16.32
N LEU A 26 -9.53 -1.52 15.04
CA LEU A 26 -9.94 -2.76 14.41
C LEU A 26 -8.71 -3.40 13.74
N HIS A 27 -8.47 -4.66 14.05
CA HIS A 27 -7.53 -5.50 13.32
C HIS A 27 -8.29 -6.39 12.34
N VAL A 28 -7.79 -6.53 11.11
CA VAL A 28 -8.38 -7.39 10.08
C VAL A 28 -7.32 -8.28 9.44
N ASP A 29 -7.71 -9.41 8.86
CA ASP A 29 -6.74 -10.27 8.18
C ASP A 29 -6.16 -9.58 6.93
N VAL A 30 -7.02 -8.90 6.15
CA VAL A 30 -6.64 -8.27 4.88
C VAL A 30 -7.25 -6.88 4.73
N LEU A 31 -6.40 -5.89 4.50
CA LEU A 31 -6.78 -4.53 4.14
C LEU A 31 -6.21 -4.15 2.77
N LYS A 32 -7.10 -4.02 1.77
CA LYS A 32 -6.74 -3.24 0.58
C LYS A 32 -6.65 -1.76 0.98
N LEU A 33 -5.54 -1.10 0.66
CA LEU A 33 -5.44 0.34 0.88
C LEU A 33 -6.37 1.10 -0.06
N GLN A 34 -6.94 2.17 0.47
CA GLN A 34 -7.82 3.09 -0.24
C GLN A 34 -7.14 3.62 -1.50
N HIS A 35 -7.88 3.69 -2.61
CA HIS A 35 -7.50 4.38 -3.82
C HIS A 35 -6.05 4.13 -4.28
N HIS A 36 -5.70 2.85 -4.42
CA HIS A 36 -4.36 2.41 -4.85
C HIS A 36 -3.20 2.81 -3.91
N GLY A 37 -3.50 3.32 -2.72
CA GLY A 37 -2.55 3.88 -1.78
C GLY A 37 -2.31 5.38 -1.96
N SER A 38 -3.38 6.15 -2.23
CA SER A 38 -3.29 7.61 -2.37
C SER A 38 -3.34 8.33 -1.01
N GLU A 39 -2.52 9.37 -0.86
CA GLU A 39 -2.48 10.21 0.35
C GLU A 39 -3.76 11.04 0.55
N HIS A 40 -4.57 11.22 -0.50
CA HIS A 40 -5.85 11.90 -0.41
C HIS A 40 -6.96 11.05 0.23
N ASN A 41 -6.74 9.76 0.43
CA ASN A 41 -7.76 8.84 0.97
C ASN A 41 -7.37 8.20 2.30
N LEU A 42 -6.11 8.32 2.70
CA LEU A 42 -5.57 7.71 3.91
C LEU A 42 -4.77 8.72 4.73
N HIS A 43 -5.15 8.89 6.00
CA HIS A 43 -4.43 9.70 6.96
C HIS A 43 -3.94 8.89 8.16
N ARG A 44 -3.05 9.49 8.96
CA ARG A 44 -2.39 8.85 10.10
C ARG A 44 -3.35 8.23 11.11
N ALA A 45 -4.42 8.94 11.46
CA ALA A 45 -5.41 8.41 12.40
C ALA A 45 -6.08 7.12 11.90
N PHE A 46 -6.32 6.99 10.58
CA PHE A 46 -6.85 5.76 10.00
C PHE A 46 -5.87 4.59 10.15
N ALA A 47 -4.62 4.75 9.73
CA ALA A 47 -3.62 3.68 9.81
C ALA A 47 -3.30 3.25 11.25
N ARG A 48 -3.42 4.17 12.22
CA ARG A 48 -3.33 3.83 13.64
C ARG A 48 -4.54 3.03 14.12
N ARG A 49 -5.74 3.35 13.62
CA ARG A 49 -6.98 2.73 14.10
C ARG A 49 -7.29 1.39 13.41
N ILE A 50 -6.94 1.25 12.14
CA ILE A 50 -7.18 0.05 11.34
C ILE A 50 -5.84 -0.59 10.99
N THR A 51 -5.57 -1.77 11.56
CA THR A 51 -4.37 -2.56 11.24
C THR A 51 -4.74 -3.88 10.59
N ALA A 52 -3.78 -4.51 9.91
CA ALA A 52 -4.01 -5.77 9.22
C ALA A 52 -2.79 -6.69 9.16
N ASP A 53 -3.01 -7.99 9.02
CA ASP A 53 -1.93 -8.93 8.74
C ASP A 53 -1.39 -8.76 7.31
N HIS A 54 -2.29 -8.48 6.36
CA HIS A 54 -1.98 -8.29 4.95
C HIS A 54 -2.50 -6.94 4.43
N TYR A 55 -1.60 -6.09 3.95
CA TYR A 55 -1.94 -4.85 3.27
C TYR A 55 -1.77 -5.02 1.76
N LEU A 56 -2.85 -4.82 1.00
CA LEU A 56 -2.84 -4.92 -0.46
C LEU A 56 -2.82 -3.53 -1.09
N ILE A 57 -1.78 -3.25 -1.87
CA ILE A 57 -1.64 -2.04 -2.66
C ILE A 57 -1.77 -2.44 -4.12
N CYS A 58 -2.94 -2.20 -4.67
CA CYS A 58 -3.22 -2.49 -6.07
C CYS A 58 -3.05 -1.20 -6.87
N ALA A 59 -1.94 -1.00 -7.59
CA ALA A 59 -1.73 0.13 -8.48
C ALA A 59 -1.36 -0.36 -9.90
N ASN A 60 -1.50 0.51 -10.90
CA ASN A 60 -1.07 0.24 -12.28
C ASN A 60 0.22 1.00 -12.66
N GLY A 61 0.75 1.79 -11.73
CA GLY A 61 1.95 2.61 -11.88
C GLY A 61 1.80 3.81 -12.81
N LYS A 62 0.58 4.30 -13.08
CA LYS A 62 0.35 5.52 -13.89
C LYS A 62 0.34 6.80 -13.05
N ASP A 63 -0.32 6.76 -11.89
CA ASP A 63 -0.66 7.97 -11.12
C ASP A 63 0.19 8.10 -9.84
N LYS A 64 1.44 7.61 -9.90
CA LYS A 64 2.41 7.63 -8.78
C LYS A 64 1.86 7.04 -7.47
N ASN A 65 0.95 6.08 -7.59
CA ASN A 65 0.45 5.30 -6.46
C ASN A 65 1.26 4.00 -6.27
N PRO A 66 1.52 3.57 -5.03
CA PRO A 66 1.18 4.26 -3.78
C PRO A 66 2.04 5.52 -3.58
N ASP A 67 1.47 6.51 -2.91
CA ASP A 67 2.21 7.67 -2.43
C ASP A 67 3.22 7.26 -1.35
N LEU A 68 4.41 7.86 -1.38
CA LEU A 68 5.44 7.61 -0.35
C LEU A 68 4.93 7.94 1.05
N ARG A 69 4.10 8.98 1.16
CA ARG A 69 3.48 9.40 2.42
C ARG A 69 2.57 8.32 3.01
N VAL A 70 1.82 7.60 2.17
CA VAL A 70 0.94 6.52 2.62
C VAL A 70 1.75 5.36 3.19
N LEU A 71 2.88 5.02 2.56
CA LEU A 71 3.80 4.01 3.08
C LEU A 71 4.43 4.45 4.40
N GLU A 72 4.86 5.70 4.51
CA GLU A 72 5.38 6.26 5.77
C GLU A 72 4.34 6.16 6.90
N VAL A 73 3.11 6.60 6.65
CA VAL A 73 2.01 6.52 7.63
C VAL A 73 1.72 5.08 8.06
N LEU A 74 1.67 4.16 7.09
CA LEU A 74 1.42 2.75 7.36
C LEU A 74 2.55 2.14 8.18
N LEU A 75 3.81 2.35 7.79
CA LEU A 75 4.98 1.84 8.50
C LEU A 75 5.07 2.43 9.90
N ASP A 76 4.85 3.74 10.05
CA ASP A 76 4.81 4.44 11.34
C ASP A 76 3.79 3.77 12.30
N SER A 77 2.63 3.35 11.79
CA SER A 77 1.60 2.70 12.61
C SER A 77 1.98 1.30 13.13
N ARG A 78 2.97 0.64 12.51
CA ARG A 78 3.37 -0.75 12.83
C ARG A 78 4.79 -0.88 13.39
N LEU A 79 5.68 0.04 13.02
CA LEU A 79 7.13 -0.01 13.24
C LEU A 79 7.69 1.31 13.77
N GLY A 80 6.88 2.37 13.86
CA GLY A 80 7.32 3.68 14.32
C GLY A 80 7.59 3.75 15.83
N VAL A 81 7.84 4.97 16.29
CA VAL A 81 7.96 5.30 17.72
C VAL A 81 6.58 5.30 18.41
N ALA A 82 6.58 5.27 19.75
CA ALA A 82 5.39 4.99 20.56
C ALA A 82 4.16 5.87 20.27
N ASP A 83 4.34 7.15 19.95
CA ASP A 83 3.25 8.10 19.63
C ASP A 83 2.61 7.84 18.25
N LYS A 84 3.38 7.25 17.34
CA LYS A 84 2.96 6.92 15.97
C LYS A 84 2.36 5.52 15.85
N LEU A 85 2.71 4.60 16.74
CA LEU A 85 2.21 3.23 16.73
C LEU A 85 0.68 3.16 16.90
N SER A 86 0.10 2.16 16.25
CA SER A 86 -1.28 1.74 16.50
C SER A 86 -1.40 1.19 17.93
N PRO A 87 -2.49 1.50 18.65
CA PRO A 87 -2.77 0.92 19.96
C PRO A 87 -3.36 -0.50 19.88
N ASN A 88 -3.63 -1.04 18.69
CA ASN A 88 -4.15 -2.41 18.55
C ASN A 88 -3.13 -3.42 19.07
N ALA A 89 -3.57 -4.42 19.84
CA ALA A 89 -2.68 -5.42 20.43
C ALA A 89 -1.88 -6.19 19.35
N GLU A 90 -2.49 -6.42 18.20
CA GLU A 90 -1.93 -7.11 17.04
C GLU A 90 -0.97 -6.24 16.22
N ALA A 91 -0.93 -4.92 16.46
CA ALA A 91 -0.02 -4.03 15.73
C ALA A 91 1.46 -4.42 15.92
N GLY A 92 1.78 -5.08 17.04
CA GLY A 92 3.07 -5.67 17.37
C GLY A 92 3.40 -6.98 16.64
N GLN A 93 2.47 -7.56 15.86
CA GLN A 93 2.71 -8.80 15.13
C GLN A 93 3.35 -8.56 13.75
N PRO A 94 4.05 -9.56 13.19
CA PRO A 94 4.53 -9.49 11.82
C PRO A 94 3.39 -9.23 10.82
N PHE A 95 3.66 -8.46 9.76
CA PHE A 95 2.68 -8.14 8.73
C PHE A 95 3.30 -8.15 7.34
N THR A 96 2.45 -8.18 6.31
CA THR A 96 2.87 -8.26 4.92
C THR A 96 2.31 -7.11 4.10
N ILE A 97 3.16 -6.42 3.33
CA ILE A 97 2.75 -5.49 2.28
C ILE A 97 2.85 -6.19 0.92
N TRP A 98 1.76 -6.13 0.15
CA TRP A 98 1.65 -6.68 -1.20
C TRP A 98 1.55 -5.56 -2.22
N LEU A 99 2.42 -5.61 -3.23
CA LEU A 99 2.37 -4.73 -4.40
C LEU A 99 2.04 -5.56 -5.65
N ASN A 100 1.14 -5.09 -6.50
CA ASN A 100 0.89 -5.68 -7.83
C ASN A 100 1.63 -4.93 -8.97
N CYS A 101 2.30 -3.84 -8.64
CA CYS A 101 3.12 -3.05 -9.57
C CYS A 101 4.57 -3.05 -9.09
N SER A 102 5.51 -2.91 -10.02
CA SER A 102 6.95 -2.89 -9.74
C SER A 102 7.69 -2.06 -10.79
N THR A 103 8.91 -1.66 -10.48
CA THR A 103 9.82 -1.01 -11.43
C THR A 103 9.99 -1.89 -12.67
N HIS A 104 10.18 -3.20 -12.50
CA HIS A 104 10.31 -4.15 -13.60
C HIS A 104 9.07 -4.20 -14.51
N TYR A 105 7.87 -4.09 -13.94
CA TYR A 105 6.65 -3.99 -14.74
C TYR A 105 6.64 -2.70 -15.58
N LEU A 106 7.01 -1.56 -14.99
CA LEU A 106 7.04 -0.28 -15.69
C LEU A 106 8.14 -0.20 -16.75
N ASP A 107 9.29 -0.83 -16.53
CA ASP A 107 10.35 -0.95 -17.53
C ASP A 107 9.85 -1.72 -18.77
N LYS A 108 9.06 -2.79 -18.57
CA LYS A 108 8.40 -3.50 -19.68
C LYS A 108 7.40 -2.60 -20.42
N GLN A 109 6.63 -1.79 -19.70
CA GLN A 109 5.72 -0.82 -20.32
C GLN A 109 6.49 0.24 -21.13
N GLN A 110 7.64 0.70 -20.64
CA GLN A 110 8.50 1.63 -21.36
C GLN A 110 9.09 1.01 -22.62
N ALA A 111 9.52 -0.26 -22.58
CA ALA A 111 10.00 -0.98 -23.75
C ALA A 111 8.88 -1.15 -24.80
N ALA A 112 7.68 -1.54 -24.38
CA ALA A 112 6.52 -1.66 -25.26
C ALA A 112 6.11 -0.30 -25.87
N TYR A 113 6.19 0.79 -25.09
CA TYR A 113 5.94 2.14 -25.59
C TYR A 113 6.96 2.54 -26.68
N ILE A 114 8.25 2.28 -26.46
CA ILE A 114 9.31 2.55 -27.46
C ILE A 114 9.06 1.75 -28.73
N ALA A 115 8.74 0.46 -28.62
CA ALA A 115 8.44 -0.38 -29.77
C ALA A 115 7.25 0.16 -30.59
N LYS A 116 6.26 0.75 -29.93
CA LYS A 116 5.05 1.30 -30.57
C LYS A 116 5.22 2.74 -31.10
N LYS A 117 6.03 3.57 -30.45
CA LYS A 117 6.09 5.02 -30.67
C LYS A 117 7.45 5.52 -31.18
N GLY A 118 8.48 4.66 -31.19
CA GLY A 118 9.84 5.01 -31.60
C GLY A 118 10.60 5.91 -30.62
N THR A 119 9.98 6.31 -29.50
CA THR A 119 10.55 7.24 -28.52
C THR A 119 10.25 6.80 -27.09
N ARG A 120 11.00 7.35 -26.11
CA ARG A 120 10.72 7.12 -24.69
C ARG A 120 9.51 7.94 -24.22
N SER A 121 8.84 7.48 -23.17
CA SER A 121 7.75 8.22 -22.54
C SER A 121 8.30 8.91 -21.30
N THR A 122 8.30 10.24 -21.31
CA THR A 122 8.73 11.03 -20.14
C THR A 122 7.85 10.79 -18.91
N GLU A 123 6.59 10.40 -19.11
CA GLU A 123 5.69 10.07 -18.01
C GLU A 123 6.02 8.70 -17.40
N LEU A 124 6.33 7.70 -18.23
CA LEU A 124 6.79 6.40 -17.72
C LEU A 124 8.14 6.54 -17.01
N ASP A 125 9.04 7.40 -17.49
CA ASP A 125 10.31 7.68 -16.80
C ASP A 125 10.07 8.23 -15.38
N LYS A 126 9.12 9.17 -15.21
CA LYS A 126 8.74 9.67 -13.87
C LYS A 126 8.14 8.56 -13.01
N ASN A 127 7.28 7.72 -13.59
CA ASN A 127 6.61 6.65 -12.86
C ASN A 127 7.59 5.55 -12.42
N ILE A 128 8.56 5.23 -13.27
CA ILE A 128 9.68 4.33 -12.94
C ILE A 128 10.51 4.92 -11.79
N ALA A 129 10.86 6.21 -11.86
CA ALA A 129 11.61 6.86 -10.79
C ALA A 129 10.84 6.84 -9.45
N HIS A 130 9.53 7.09 -9.48
CA HIS A 130 8.67 7.00 -8.29
C HIS A 130 8.61 5.58 -7.73
N MET A 131 8.38 4.58 -8.58
CA MET A 131 8.29 3.19 -8.15
C MET A 131 9.61 2.67 -7.56
N LYS A 132 10.75 3.15 -8.07
CA LYS A 132 12.07 2.89 -7.46
C LYS A 132 12.17 3.48 -6.04
N ALA A 133 11.65 4.69 -5.82
CA ALA A 133 11.63 5.28 -4.49
C ALA A 133 10.73 4.49 -3.52
N VAL A 134 9.57 4.03 -3.99
CA VAL A 134 8.68 3.13 -3.21
C VAL A 134 9.39 1.83 -2.83
N GLU A 135 10.02 1.17 -3.80
CA GLU A 135 10.75 -0.09 -3.57
C GLU A 135 11.93 0.12 -2.61
N ALA A 136 12.67 1.21 -2.74
CA ALA A 136 13.78 1.55 -1.86
C ALA A 136 13.32 1.79 -0.41
N LEU A 137 12.26 2.59 -0.21
CA LEU A 137 11.69 2.86 1.11
C LEU A 137 11.25 1.58 1.80
N LEU A 138 10.56 0.69 1.08
CA LEU A 138 10.10 -0.58 1.63
C LEU A 138 11.27 -1.53 1.92
N ALA A 139 12.27 -1.60 1.04
CA ALA A 139 13.46 -2.41 1.23
C ALA A 139 14.25 -1.98 2.47
N GLU A 140 14.42 -0.67 2.67
CA GLU A 140 15.06 -0.10 3.85
C GLU A 140 14.26 -0.45 5.12
N ALA A 141 12.94 -0.24 5.12
CA ALA A 141 12.09 -0.59 6.26
C ALA A 141 12.19 -2.09 6.60
N LYS A 142 12.24 -2.95 5.58
CA LYS A 142 12.39 -4.41 5.73
C LYS A 142 13.76 -4.79 6.29
N GLN A 143 14.83 -4.13 5.85
CA GLN A 143 16.18 -4.37 6.35
C GLN A 143 16.29 -4.06 7.84
N HIS A 144 15.66 -2.97 8.30
CA HIS A 144 15.63 -2.61 9.72
C HIS A 144 14.66 -3.47 10.56
N ASN A 145 13.68 -4.12 9.92
CA ASN A 145 12.62 -4.88 10.60
C ASN A 145 12.42 -6.27 9.98
N PRO A 146 13.47 -7.13 9.94
CA PRO A 146 13.47 -8.35 9.15
C PRO A 146 12.44 -9.39 9.62
N ASP A 147 12.10 -9.44 10.91
CA ASP A 147 11.12 -10.41 11.43
C ASP A 147 9.69 -9.86 11.46
N ARG A 148 9.55 -8.53 11.34
CA ARG A 148 8.27 -7.82 11.51
C ARG A 148 7.61 -7.45 10.18
N LEU A 149 8.37 -7.02 9.18
CA LEU A 149 7.82 -6.64 7.87
C LEU A 149 8.09 -7.74 6.86
N LYS A 150 7.09 -8.14 6.08
CA LYS A 150 7.25 -9.00 4.90
C LYS A 150 6.82 -8.21 3.67
N LEU A 151 7.56 -8.35 2.58
CA LEU A 151 7.24 -7.75 1.30
C LEU A 151 6.95 -8.85 0.29
N LYS A 152 5.86 -8.70 -0.45
CA LYS A 152 5.47 -9.62 -1.50
C LYS A 152 5.04 -8.83 -2.72
N SER A 153 5.37 -9.34 -3.90
CA SER A 153 4.85 -8.83 -5.16
C SER A 153 3.92 -9.86 -5.77
N LEU A 154 2.75 -9.41 -6.23
CA LEU A 154 1.92 -10.22 -7.11
C LEU A 154 2.58 -10.18 -8.48
N LYS A 155 3.19 -11.31 -8.87
CA LYS A 155 3.68 -11.48 -10.23
C LYS A 155 2.44 -11.39 -11.13
N ALA A 156 2.46 -10.48 -12.10
CA ALA A 156 1.54 -10.52 -13.22
C ALA A 156 1.82 -11.81 -14.02
N SER A 157 1.29 -12.95 -13.56
CA SER A 157 0.95 -14.03 -14.47
C SER A 157 -0.39 -13.66 -15.09
N PRO A 158 -0.62 -13.92 -16.38
CA PRO A 158 -1.98 -13.98 -16.87
C PRO A 158 -2.73 -14.96 -15.95
N LEU A 159 -3.82 -14.50 -15.34
CA LEU A 159 -4.84 -15.41 -14.85
C LEU A 159 -5.40 -16.07 -16.10
N GLU A 160 -4.85 -17.23 -16.45
CA GLU A 160 -5.57 -18.18 -17.29
C GLU A 160 -6.73 -18.67 -16.44
N LEU A 161 -7.85 -17.94 -16.53
CA LEU A 161 -9.12 -18.46 -16.07
C LEU A 161 -9.49 -19.54 -17.09
N GLU A 162 -9.27 -20.80 -16.71
CA GLU A 162 -9.98 -21.90 -17.36
C GLU A 162 -11.47 -21.64 -17.11
N VAL A 163 -12.18 -21.27 -18.18
CA VAL A 163 -13.64 -21.15 -18.22
C VAL A 163 -14.21 -22.43 -18.79
#